data_AF-A0A4Q6AM81-F1
#
_entry.id   AF-A0A4Q6AM81-F1
#
_cell.length_a   1.000
_cell.length_b   1.000
_cell.length_c   1.000
_cell.angle_alpha   90.00
_cell.angle_beta   90.00
_cell.angle_gamma   90.00
#
_symmetry.space_group_name_H-M   'P 1'
#
loop_
_entity.id
_entity.type
_entity.pdbx_description
1 polymer ?
#
loop_
_entity_poly.entity_id
_entity_poly.type
_entity_poly.pdbx_seq_one_letter_code
_entity_poly.pdbx_strand_id
1 'polypeptide(L)'
;PICIVVFVSGKIGLGIGLTLYCAVVISNIDNVLRFTILKKIGDVHPLTTVFGVIVGLQLFGIMGLIFGPLLLTYFILLMKIYRLEFSSDPGNGEETVIQQEIVQNGVVNKINIHNGPQPRGE
;
A
#
# COMPACT_ATOMS: atom_id res chain seq x y z
N PRO A 1 -31.61 -2.59 6.39
CA PRO A 1 -32.88 -3.34 6.55
C PRO A 1 -33.41 -3.39 8.01
N ILE A 2 -32.53 -3.50 9.02
CA ILE A 2 -32.93 -3.61 10.44
C ILE A 2 -33.79 -2.41 10.93
N CYS A 3 -33.41 -1.16 10.65
CA CYS A 3 -34.15 0.01 11.15
C CYS A 3 -35.59 0.07 10.63
N ILE A 4 -35.79 -0.37 9.39
CA ILE A 4 -37.10 -0.42 8.71
C ILE A 4 -37.99 -1.46 9.39
N VAL A 5 -37.45 -2.64 9.72
CA VAL A 5 -38.19 -3.71 10.40
C VAL A 5 -38.67 -3.27 11.79
N VAL A 6 -37.83 -2.55 12.54
CA VAL A 6 -38.19 -2.03 13.87
C VAL A 6 -39.30 -0.99 13.80
N PHE A 7 -39.29 -0.13 12.77
CA PHE A 7 -40.35 0.84 12.51
C PHE A 7 -41.68 0.16 12.17
N VAL A 8 -41.65 -0.86 11.30
CA VAL A 8 -42.86 -1.62 10.91
C VAL A 8 -43.43 -2.42 12.08
N SER A 9 -42.58 -2.81 13.04
CA SER A 9 -42.99 -3.51 14.27
C SER A 9 -43.70 -2.62 15.30
N GLY A 10 -44.02 -1.36 14.96
CA GLY A 10 -44.76 -0.43 15.82
C GLY A 10 -43.96 0.17 16.99
N LYS A 11 -42.68 -0.21 17.14
CA LYS A 11 -41.78 0.27 18.20
C LYS A 11 -41.07 1.55 17.78
N ILE A 12 -41.85 2.64 17.64
CA ILE A 12 -41.39 3.92 17.09
C ILE A 12 -40.20 4.51 17.88
N GLY A 13 -40.25 4.49 19.22
CA GLY A 13 -39.18 5.03 20.06
C GLY A 13 -37.82 4.32 19.87
N LEU A 14 -37.84 3.00 19.78
CA LEU A 14 -36.65 2.19 19.47
C LEU A 14 -36.20 2.41 18.03
N GLY A 15 -37.12 2.55 17.07
CA GLY A 15 -36.80 2.82 15.67
C GLY A 15 -36.08 4.15 15.45
N ILE A 16 -36.54 5.21 16.13
CA ILE A 16 -35.90 6.53 16.07
C ILE A 16 -34.50 6.49 16.70
N GLY A 17 -34.38 5.93 17.91
CA GLY A 17 -33.08 5.82 18.60
C GLY A 17 -32.06 5.01 17.80
N LEU A 18 -32.48 3.89 17.21
CA LEU A 18 -31.62 3.05 16.38
C LEU A 18 -31.22 3.75 15.07
N THR A 19 -32.14 4.48 14.45
CA THR A 19 -31.85 5.23 13.22
C THR A 19 -30.83 6.34 13.50
N LEU A 20 -30.99 7.06 14.60
CA LEU A 20 -30.05 8.10 15.01
C LEU A 20 -28.66 7.52 15.33
N TYR A 21 -28.62 6.38 16.04
CA TYR A 21 -27.38 5.68 16.35
C TYR A 21 -26.64 5.21 15.10
N CYS A 22 -27.35 4.61 14.14
CA CYS A 22 -26.77 4.21 12.86
C CYS A 22 -26.28 5.41 12.04
N ALA A 23 -27.08 6.48 11.98
CA ALA A 23 -26.73 7.67 11.20
C ALA A 23 -25.52 8.42 11.79
N VAL A 24 -25.39 8.48 13.11
CA VAL A 24 -24.30 9.22 13.76
C VAL A 24 -23.11 8.31 14.02
N VAL A 25 -23.27 7.22 14.77
CA VAL A 25 -22.13 6.42 15.22
C VAL A 25 -21.59 5.56 14.08
N ILE A 26 -22.46 4.79 13.42
CA ILE A 26 -22.02 3.86 12.36
C ILE A 26 -21.49 4.63 11.14
N SER A 27 -22.19 5.68 10.70
CA SER A 27 -21.71 6.49 9.57
C SER A 27 -20.37 7.19 9.85
N ASN A 28 -20.14 7.68 11.07
CA ASN A 28 -18.83 8.25 11.42
C ASN A 28 -17.73 7.17 11.39
N ILE A 29 -18.01 5.98 11.94
CA ILE A 29 -17.08 4.85 11.90
C ILE A 29 -16.75 4.47 10.45
N ASP A 30 -17.76 4.33 9.59
CA ASP A 30 -17.57 4.00 8.18
C ASP A 30 -16.73 5.05 7.43
N ASN A 31 -16.96 6.34 7.72
CA ASN A 31 -16.21 7.44 7.13
C ASN A 31 -14.74 7.46 7.60
N VAL A 32 -14.48 7.22 8.88
CA VAL A 32 -13.13 7.13 9.45
C VAL A 32 -12.39 5.89 8.96
N LEU A 33 -13.07 4.75 8.88
CA LEU A 33 -12.51 3.51 8.32
C LEU A 33 -12.11 3.73 6.87
N ARG A 34 -12.99 4.35 6.07
CA ARG A 34 -12.69 4.67 4.66
C ARG A 34 -11.44 5.53 4.56
N PHE A 35 -11.31 6.59 5.35
CA PHE A 35 -10.11 7.44 5.34
C PHE A 35 -8.85 6.69 5.78
N THR A 36 -8.95 5.88 6.84
CA THR A 36 -7.81 5.13 7.39
C THR A 36 -7.33 4.07 6.40
N ILE A 37 -8.25 3.35 5.76
CA ILE A 37 -7.96 2.35 4.74
C ILE A 37 -7.39 3.02 3.49
N LEU A 38 -7.98 4.11 3.00
CA LEU A 38 -7.44 4.85 1.85
C LEU A 38 -6.02 5.37 2.11
N LYS A 39 -5.76 5.88 3.31
CA LYS A 39 -4.43 6.38 3.69
C LYS A 39 -3.38 5.26 3.74
N LYS A 40 -3.77 4.04 4.10
CA LYS A 40 -2.88 2.87 4.13
C LYS A 40 -2.69 2.21 2.76
N ILE A 41 -3.66 2.35 1.86
CA ILE A 41 -3.60 1.89 0.46
C ILE A 41 -2.84 2.91 -0.42
N GLY A 42 -2.55 4.11 0.06
CA GLY A 42 -1.90 5.19 -0.71
C GLY A 42 -0.54 4.85 -1.35
N ASP A 43 0.14 3.79 -0.92
CA ASP A 43 1.39 3.32 -1.53
C ASP A 43 1.20 2.38 -2.73
N VAL A 44 0.00 1.81 -2.93
CA VAL A 44 -0.34 1.14 -4.20
C VAL A 44 -0.95 2.19 -5.13
N HIS A 45 -0.15 2.65 -6.10
CA HIS A 45 -0.51 3.71 -7.05
C HIS A 45 -2.01 3.66 -7.42
N PRO A 46 -2.84 4.64 -7.01
CA PRO A 46 -4.26 4.66 -7.34
C PRO A 46 -4.52 4.56 -8.85
N LEU A 47 -3.56 5.03 -9.66
CA LEU A 47 -3.55 4.85 -11.11
C LEU A 47 -3.59 3.38 -11.53
N THR A 48 -2.87 2.46 -10.90
CA THR A 48 -2.86 1.04 -11.32
C THR A 48 -4.24 0.41 -11.12
N THR A 49 -4.92 0.72 -10.01
CA THR A 49 -6.31 0.28 -9.81
C THR A 49 -7.25 0.87 -10.85
N VAL A 50 -7.13 2.16 -11.17
CA VAL A 50 -7.95 2.82 -12.19
C VAL A 50 -7.71 2.20 -13.57
N PHE A 51 -6.47 1.95 -13.94
CA PHE A 51 -6.14 1.24 -15.19
C PHE A 51 -6.71 -0.18 -15.22
N GLY A 52 -6.62 -0.91 -14.11
CA GLY A 52 -7.21 -2.25 -13.98
C GLY A 52 -8.72 -2.21 -14.19
N VAL A 53 -9.43 -1.24 -13.61
CA VAL A 53 -10.87 -1.06 -13.80
C VAL A 53 -11.22 -0.69 -15.24
N ILE A 54 -10.49 0.24 -15.88
CA ILE A 54 -10.75 0.66 -17.27
C ILE A 54 -10.58 -0.52 -18.23
N VAL A 55 -9.46 -1.23 -18.14
CA VAL A 55 -9.17 -2.40 -18.97
C VAL A 55 -10.17 -3.52 -18.68
N GLY A 56 -10.48 -3.77 -17.40
CA GLY A 56 -11.46 -4.77 -16.99
C GLY A 56 -12.86 -4.50 -17.53
N LEU A 57 -13.33 -3.25 -17.47
CA LEU A 57 -14.62 -2.82 -18.02
C LEU A 57 -14.73 -3.06 -19.52
N GLN A 58 -13.65 -2.83 -20.27
CA GLN A 58 -13.64 -3.06 -21.72
C GLN A 58 -13.64 -4.55 -22.08
N LEU A 59 -13.00 -5.40 -21.27
CA LEU A 59 -12.92 -6.85 -21.52
C LEU A 59 -14.16 -7.62 -21.04
N PHE A 60 -14.67 -7.30 -19.85
CA PHE A 60 -15.69 -8.09 -19.15
C PHE A 60 -16.96 -7.29 -18.78
N GLY A 61 -17.07 -6.02 -19.18
CA GLY A 61 -18.22 -5.16 -18.84
C GLY A 61 -18.27 -4.84 -17.34
N ILE A 62 -19.48 -4.81 -16.76
CA ILE A 62 -19.68 -4.47 -15.33
C ILE A 62 -18.91 -5.43 -14.40
N MET A 63 -18.84 -6.72 -14.74
CA MET A 63 -18.05 -7.71 -13.98
C MET A 63 -16.55 -7.39 -14.00
N GLY A 64 -16.10 -6.68 -15.03
CA GLY A 64 -14.76 -6.14 -15.16
C GLY A 64 -14.34 -5.17 -14.06
N LEU A 65 -15.28 -4.59 -13.31
CA LEU A 65 -14.96 -3.78 -12.13
C LEU A 65 -14.27 -4.59 -11.04
N ILE A 66 -14.63 -5.88 -10.91
CA ILE A 66 -14.03 -6.81 -9.94
C ILE A 66 -12.83 -7.51 -10.60
N PHE A 67 -13.02 -8.05 -11.80
CA PHE A 67 -11.98 -8.83 -12.48
C PHE A 67 -10.79 -8.00 -12.99
N GLY A 68 -10.99 -6.72 -13.31
CA GLY A 68 -9.96 -5.83 -13.84
C GLY A 68 -8.77 -5.61 -12.88
N PRO A 69 -9.01 -5.09 -11.67
CA PRO A 69 -7.96 -4.94 -10.65
C PRO A 69 -7.32 -6.26 -10.26
N LEU A 70 -8.11 -7.34 -10.18
CA LEU A 70 -7.61 -8.68 -9.86
C LEU A 70 -6.63 -9.16 -10.94
N LEU A 71 -7.02 -9.10 -12.21
CA LEU A 71 -6.18 -9.53 -13.34
C LEU A 71 -4.89 -8.73 -13.41
N LEU A 72 -4.95 -7.41 -13.22
CA LEU A 72 -3.75 -6.56 -13.18
C LEU A 72 -2.83 -6.90 -11.99
N THR A 73 -3.42 -7.18 -10.82
CA THR A 73 -2.66 -7.62 -9.64
C THR A 73 -1.96 -8.96 -9.90
N TYR A 74 -2.65 -9.92 -10.50
CA TYR A 74 -2.05 -11.20 -10.88
C TYR A 74 -0.96 -11.03 -11.93
N PHE A 75 -1.15 -10.17 -12.92
CA PHE A 75 -0.13 -9.89 -13.92
C PHE A 75 1.16 -9.34 -13.31
N ILE A 76 1.05 -8.35 -12.41
CA ILE A 76 2.20 -7.78 -11.70
C ILE A 76 2.84 -8.83 -10.79
N LEU A 77 2.05 -9.66 -10.12
CA LEU A 77 2.53 -10.74 -9.26
C LEU A 77 3.33 -11.78 -10.06
N LEU A 78 2.82 -12.18 -11.23
CA LEU A 78 3.51 -13.10 -12.14
C LEU A 78 4.82 -12.48 -12.64
N MET A 79 4.82 -11.20 -13.02
CA MET A 79 6.04 -10.47 -13.36
C MET A 79 7.04 -10.43 -12.19
N LYS A 80 6.57 -10.25 -10.95
CA LYS A 80 7.42 -10.23 -9.76
C LYS A 80 8.06 -11.60 -9.52
N ILE A 81 7.28 -12.68 -9.62
CA ILE A 81 7.77 -14.06 -9.46
C ILE A 81 8.73 -14.41 -10.60
N TYR A 82 8.41 -14.06 -11.84
CA TYR A 82 9.28 -14.26 -12.99
C TYR A 82 10.63 -13.54 -12.81
N ARG A 83 10.60 -12.28 -12.38
CA ARG A 83 11.84 -11.55 -12.08
C ARG A 83 12.60 -12.17 -10.90
N LEU A 84 11.92 -12.65 -9.87
CA LEU A 84 12.56 -13.28 -8.71
C LEU A 84 13.29 -14.57 -9.09
N GLU A 85 12.68 -15.39 -9.95
CA GLU A 85 13.25 -16.68 -10.36
C GLU A 85 14.39 -16.51 -11.38
N PHE A 86 14.22 -15.62 -12.36
CA PHE A 86 15.17 -15.48 -13.47
C PHE A 86 16.20 -14.35 -13.27
N SER A 87 15.96 -13.42 -12.34
CA SER A 87 16.98 -12.47 -11.87
C SER A 87 17.68 -13.07 -10.65
N SER A 88 18.47 -14.12 -10.87
CA SER A 88 19.52 -14.52 -9.92
C SER A 88 20.64 -13.47 -9.90
N ASP A 89 20.30 -12.24 -9.48
CA ASP A 89 21.27 -11.19 -9.18
C ASP A 89 21.00 -10.70 -7.75
N PRO A 90 21.88 -10.98 -6.78
CA PRO A 90 21.74 -10.52 -5.42
C PRO A 90 22.12 -9.03 -5.37
N GLY A 91 21.19 -8.14 -5.73
CA GLY A 91 21.52 -6.72 -5.73
C GLY A 91 20.39 -5.80 -6.16
N ASN A 92 19.54 -5.40 -5.20
CA ASN A 92 18.88 -4.07 -5.14
C ASN A 92 17.79 -3.93 -4.07
N GLY A 93 17.82 -4.72 -2.99
CA GLY A 93 16.89 -4.57 -1.85
C GLY A 93 17.50 -4.08 -0.54
N GLU A 94 18.84 -4.12 -0.38
CA GLU A 94 19.50 -3.95 0.94
C GLU A 94 20.47 -2.76 1.02
N GLU A 95 20.68 -2.00 -0.06
CA GLU A 95 21.65 -0.90 -0.08
C GLU A 95 21.21 0.31 0.77
N THR A 96 19.92 0.42 1.10
CA THR A 96 19.37 1.54 1.87
C THR A 96 19.62 1.46 3.37
N VAL A 97 19.95 0.28 3.93
CA VAL A 97 20.13 0.13 5.39
C VAL A 97 21.58 0.36 5.82
N ILE A 98 22.56 -0.06 5.01
CA ILE A 98 23.99 0.00 5.37
C ILE A 98 24.55 1.43 5.29
N GLN A 99 24.05 2.27 4.37
CA GLN A 99 24.56 3.63 4.24
C GLN A 99 24.22 4.52 5.44
N GLN A 100 23.07 4.28 6.10
CA GLN A 100 22.70 5.04 7.31
C GLN A 100 23.55 4.65 8.52
N GLU A 101 23.97 3.38 8.64
CA GLU A 101 24.82 2.96 9.76
C GLU A 101 26.24 3.56 9.66
N ILE A 102 26.81 3.62 8.46
CA ILE A 102 28.15 4.19 8.21
C ILE A 102 28.18 5.72 8.38
N VAL A 103 27.09 6.42 8.02
CA VAL A 103 26.99 7.88 8.21
C VAL A 103 26.77 8.25 9.68
N GLN A 104 26.08 7.41 10.44
CA GLN A 104 25.77 7.68 11.85
C GLN A 104 26.89 7.24 12.80
N ASN A 105 27.61 6.17 12.48
CA ASN A 105 28.77 5.70 13.23
C ASN A 105 30.02 5.87 12.38
N GLY A 106 30.65 7.06 12.45
CA GLY A 106 31.87 7.43 11.73
C GLY A 106 33.12 6.61 12.11
N VAL A 107 33.11 5.31 11.84
CA VAL A 107 34.17 4.35 12.19
C VAL A 107 34.92 3.86 10.93
N VAL A 108 35.15 4.70 9.92
CA VAL A 108 36.11 4.35 8.85
C VAL A 108 36.83 5.59 8.29
N ASN A 109 37.14 6.59 9.12
CA ASN A 109 38.03 7.69 8.69
C ASN A 109 39.12 8.00 9.73
N LYS A 110 39.71 6.95 10.28
CA LYS A 110 40.82 7.02 11.24
C LYS A 110 41.86 5.91 11.05
N ILE A 111 41.93 5.24 9.92
CA ILE A 111 43.05 4.31 9.68
C ILE A 111 43.43 4.30 8.19
N ASN A 112 44.54 4.98 7.89
CA ASN A 112 45.53 4.54 6.90
C ASN A 112 45.35 4.91 5.41
N ILE A 113 45.35 6.20 5.07
CA ILE A 113 45.87 6.67 3.76
C ILE A 113 46.70 7.95 3.99
N HIS A 114 47.89 7.82 4.61
CA HIS A 114 48.90 8.89 4.54
C HIS A 114 50.35 8.39 4.33
N ASN A 115 50.58 7.09 4.10
CA ASN A 115 51.92 6.62 3.75
C ASN A 115 52.00 6.26 2.27
N GLY A 116 51.98 7.29 1.42
CA GLY A 116 52.54 7.22 0.07
C GLY A 116 54.04 7.57 0.12
N PRO A 117 54.89 6.96 -0.72
CA PRO A 117 56.34 7.07 -0.60
C PRO A 117 56.81 8.52 -0.84
N GLN A 118 57.61 9.05 0.10
CA GLN A 118 58.27 10.34 -0.06
C GLN A 118 59.26 10.29 -1.24
N PRO A 119 59.23 11.25 -2.18
CA PRO A 119 60.29 11.37 -3.16
C PRO A 119 61.57 11.82 -2.45
N ARG A 120 62.57 10.92 -2.41
CA ARG A 120 63.92 11.22 -1.97
C ARG A 120 64.56 12.11 -3.03
N GLY A 121 64.78 13.38 -2.69
CA GLY A 121 65.49 14.31 -3.55
C GLY A 121 66.97 13.94 -3.65
N GLU A 122 67.49 13.98 -4.88
CA GLU A 122 68.83 14.44 -5.30
C GLU A 122 68.70 15.00 -6.72
#